data_AF-A0A3R6E276-F1
#
_entry.id   AF-A0A3R6E276-F1
#
_cell.length_a   1.000
_cell.length_b   1.000
_cell.length_c   1.000
_cell.angle_alpha   90.00
_cell.angle_beta   90.00
_cell.angle_gamma   90.00
#
_symmetry.space_group_name_H-M   'P 1'
#
loop_
_entity.id
_entity.type
_entity.pdbx_description
1 polymer ?
#
loop_
_entity_poly.entity_id
_entity_poly.type
_entity_poly.pdbx_seq_one_letter_code
_entity_poly.pdbx_strand_id
1 'polypeptide(L)'
;MIYERIQKGRFLKRPNRFIAKIEINGKEETVHVKNTGRCAELLVPGAEVLVQKSESAERKTGWDLIGVRKADRLINMDSQVTNKVVQEWIEAGRWFKDVKVVRPEVTYKNSRFDLYVEYEEKKAFIEVKGVTLEEEGVVKFPDAPSERAVKHLKELEEAVQDGYETYVFFVVQMKGVRYFTPNRRTHKEFADVLAEAAETGVQVIAKDCFVTEDSIAIADEVPVVLTNPQLYEAPELLVEWYRERKRDLPWRHHVNAYRVWVSEIMLQQTRVEAVKPFFERFMTELPTVKDLAEAPEDKLLKLWEGLGYYNRVRNMQKAAQKIEEEYAGKFPENYEEIKALPGIGNYTAGAISSFAYGIPKPAVDGNVLRVVSRLLASDEDIMKASVRTKIENAIEPVIPEDAASDFNQGLIELGAIVCVPNGEAKCEICPLTGICEAKRLGIQNELPVKKKAKARRIEERTVLIFKDGDHVAIRKRPDKGLLAGMYEFPNLDGKLTMDEVTAYSKSIGLAPIRVKKLRNAKHIFSHIEWHMTAYEVIVDELEKNCKEEMIFAHPEEIQKEYSMPSAFSAWKVK
;
A
#
# COMPACT_ATOMS: atom_id res chain seq x y z
N MET A 1 -6.61 40.76 -11.15
CA MET A 1 -6.49 41.94 -10.25
C MET A 1 -5.12 42.62 -10.36
N ILE A 2 -5.12 43.96 -10.49
CA ILE A 2 -3.95 44.82 -10.43
C ILE A 2 -4.09 45.74 -9.21
N TYR A 3 -3.01 45.91 -8.45
CA TYR A 3 -2.90 46.84 -7.34
C TYR A 3 -2.13 48.09 -7.77
N GLU A 4 -2.53 49.23 -7.20
CA GLU A 4 -1.91 50.52 -7.50
C GLU A 4 -1.21 51.10 -6.28
N ARG A 5 -0.20 51.96 -6.50
CA ARG A 5 0.57 52.67 -5.46
C ARG A 5 1.20 51.71 -4.44
N ILE A 6 1.95 50.75 -4.97
CA ILE A 6 2.65 49.75 -4.16
C ILE A 6 3.97 50.30 -3.64
N GLN A 7 4.30 49.93 -2.41
CA GLN A 7 5.59 50.18 -1.80
C GLN A 7 6.13 48.93 -1.12
N LYS A 8 7.45 48.76 -1.18
CA LYS A 8 8.18 47.72 -0.44
C LYS A 8 8.46 48.19 0.99
N GLY A 9 8.35 47.28 1.93
CA GLY A 9 8.75 47.47 3.31
C GLY A 9 9.38 46.22 3.90
N ARG A 10 9.78 46.30 5.18
CA ARG A 10 10.25 45.17 5.96
C ARG A 10 9.31 44.90 7.12
N PHE A 11 8.83 43.68 7.25
CA PHE A 11 7.98 43.32 8.38
C PHE A 11 8.76 43.37 9.71
N LEU A 12 8.18 43.98 10.73
CA LEU A 12 8.79 44.07 12.07
C LEU A 12 8.08 43.15 13.06
N LYS A 13 6.76 43.32 13.21
CA LYS A 13 5.93 42.52 14.12
C LYS A 13 4.45 42.64 13.77
N ARG A 14 3.64 41.68 14.24
CA ARG A 14 2.18 41.68 14.07
C ARG A 14 1.50 41.76 15.44
N PRO A 15 1.11 42.96 15.91
CA PRO A 15 0.48 43.13 17.22
C PRO A 15 -0.83 42.35 17.39
N ASN A 16 -1.63 42.22 16.34
CA ASN A 16 -2.84 41.41 16.32
C ASN A 16 -3.19 41.00 14.88
N ARG A 17 -4.27 40.24 14.68
CA ARG A 17 -4.64 39.71 13.36
C ARG A 17 -4.96 40.77 12.29
N PHE A 18 -5.26 42.01 12.67
CA PHE A 18 -5.70 43.08 11.76
C PHE A 18 -4.62 44.11 11.43
N ILE A 19 -3.54 44.19 12.21
CA ILE A 19 -2.49 45.18 12.00
C ILE A 19 -1.10 44.56 12.09
N ALA A 20 -0.17 45.11 11.31
CA ALA A 20 1.25 44.82 11.36
C ALA A 20 2.04 46.13 11.48
N LYS A 21 3.22 46.02 12.08
CA LYS A 21 4.24 47.07 12.07
C LYS A 21 5.30 46.69 11.05
N ILE A 22 5.63 47.63 10.18
CA ILE A 22 6.63 47.43 9.13
C ILE A 22 7.54 48.65 9.07
N GLU A 23 8.72 48.50 8.48
CA GLU A 23 9.60 49.60 8.13
C GLU A 23 9.44 49.95 6.65
N ILE A 24 9.16 51.21 6.35
CA ILE A 24 9.16 51.78 5.00
C ILE A 24 10.07 52.99 5.02
N ASN A 25 11.05 53.05 4.11
CA ASN A 25 11.99 54.17 4.00
C ASN A 25 12.64 54.58 5.35
N GLY A 26 12.96 53.60 6.21
CA GLY A 26 13.56 53.83 7.53
C GLY A 26 12.60 54.34 8.61
N LYS A 27 11.28 54.33 8.36
CA LYS A 27 10.25 54.72 9.34
C LYS A 27 9.35 53.54 9.68
N GLU A 28 9.03 53.39 10.96
CA GLU A 28 8.03 52.42 11.42
C GLU A 28 6.62 52.92 11.06
N GLU A 29 5.89 52.09 10.33
CA GLU A 29 4.51 52.34 9.90
C GLU A 29 3.58 51.25 10.42
N THR A 30 2.36 51.63 10.77
CA THR A 30 1.29 50.68 11.13
C THR A 30 0.39 50.46 9.92
N VAL A 31 0.30 49.20 9.48
CA VAL A 31 -0.43 48.80 8.28
C VAL A 31 -1.55 47.84 8.63
N HIS A 32 -2.63 47.89 7.87
CA HIS A 32 -3.73 46.93 8.00
C HIS A 32 -3.36 45.63 7.29
N VAL A 33 -3.69 44.49 7.90
CA VAL A 33 -3.43 43.15 7.35
C VAL A 33 -4.74 42.60 6.82
N LYS A 34 -4.85 42.47 5.50
CA LYS A 34 -6.07 41.98 4.85
C LYS A 34 -6.34 40.49 5.10
N ASN A 35 -5.29 39.70 5.32
CA ASN A 35 -5.41 38.30 5.75
C ASN A 35 -5.48 38.18 7.27
N THR A 36 -6.66 37.85 7.79
CA THR A 36 -6.89 37.68 9.24
C THR A 36 -6.43 36.33 9.80
N GLY A 37 -5.91 35.44 8.95
CA GLY A 37 -5.35 34.14 9.31
C GLY A 37 -4.08 34.25 10.14
N ARG A 38 -3.47 33.11 10.47
CA ARG A 38 -2.32 33.06 11.39
C ARG A 38 -1.07 33.71 10.79
N CYS A 39 -0.79 33.42 9.52
CA CYS A 39 0.33 33.95 8.73
C CYS A 39 1.70 33.93 9.44
N ALA A 40 1.95 32.98 10.34
CA ALA A 40 3.13 33.00 11.20
C ALA A 40 4.41 32.62 10.43
N GLU A 41 4.25 31.76 9.43
CA GLU A 41 5.25 31.30 8.48
C GLU A 41 5.55 32.32 7.37
N LEU A 42 4.68 33.33 7.23
CA LEU A 42 4.76 34.37 6.21
C LEU A 42 5.35 35.66 6.79
N LEU A 43 4.80 36.12 7.91
CA LEU A 43 5.16 37.38 8.55
C LEU A 43 6.24 37.16 9.61
N VAL A 44 7.45 36.87 9.14
CA VAL A 44 8.66 36.71 9.97
C VAL A 44 9.43 38.04 10.02
N PRO A 45 9.93 38.49 11.18
CA PRO A 45 10.71 39.74 11.28
C PRO A 45 11.82 39.82 10.22
N GLY A 46 11.87 40.93 9.51
CA GLY A 46 12.80 41.18 8.40
C GLY A 46 12.30 40.76 7.01
N ALA A 47 11.17 40.05 6.91
CA ALA A 47 10.60 39.66 5.62
C ALA A 47 10.26 40.90 4.77
N GLU A 48 10.57 40.85 3.47
CA GLU A 48 10.12 41.88 2.52
C GLU A 48 8.60 41.76 2.34
N VAL A 49 7.90 42.87 2.53
CA VAL A 49 6.44 42.96 2.37
C VAL A 49 6.08 43.99 1.33
N LEU A 50 4.95 43.76 0.68
CA LEU A 50 4.32 44.68 -0.26
C LEU A 50 3.09 45.28 0.38
N VAL A 51 3.02 46.61 0.35
CA VAL A 51 1.88 47.35 0.83
C VAL A 51 1.28 48.23 -0.24
N GLN A 52 -0.04 48.37 -0.22
CA GLN A 52 -0.80 49.28 -1.05
C GLN A 52 -1.22 50.50 -0.24
N LYS A 53 -1.04 51.69 -0.80
CA LYS A 53 -1.50 52.94 -0.16
C LYS A 53 -3.03 53.00 -0.13
N SER A 54 -3.60 53.28 1.05
CA SER A 54 -5.05 53.48 1.22
C SER A 54 -5.53 54.75 0.52
N GLU A 55 -6.70 54.69 -0.11
CA GLU A 55 -7.36 55.85 -0.74
C GLU A 55 -8.13 56.73 0.23
N SER A 56 -8.56 56.17 1.36
CA SER A 56 -9.39 56.87 2.33
C SER A 56 -8.54 57.66 3.32
N ALA A 57 -8.72 58.98 3.33
CA ALA A 57 -8.07 59.90 4.26
C ALA A 57 -8.51 59.73 5.73
N GLU A 58 -9.60 59.00 5.98
CA GLU A 58 -10.17 58.79 7.33
C GLU A 58 -9.66 57.53 8.03
N ARG A 59 -8.91 56.66 7.33
CA ARG A 59 -8.39 55.41 7.93
C ARG A 59 -7.24 55.69 8.90
N LYS A 60 -7.25 54.95 10.02
CA LYS A 60 -6.16 54.96 11.01
C LYS A 60 -4.83 54.39 10.47
N THR A 61 -4.87 53.59 9.41
CA THR A 61 -3.69 53.00 8.74
C THR A 61 -3.60 53.51 7.32
N GLY A 62 -2.46 54.07 6.93
CA GLY A 62 -2.21 54.60 5.58
C GLY A 62 -1.96 53.54 4.50
N TRP A 63 -1.78 52.28 4.92
CA TRP A 63 -1.32 51.18 4.07
C TRP A 63 -2.06 49.88 4.37
N ASP A 64 -2.29 49.08 3.33
CA ASP A 64 -2.78 47.70 3.40
C ASP A 64 -1.66 46.74 3.00
N LEU A 65 -1.35 45.74 3.82
CA LEU A 65 -0.42 44.66 3.50
C LEU A 65 -1.08 43.68 2.52
N ILE A 66 -0.50 43.58 1.32
CA ILE A 66 -1.05 42.81 0.20
C ILE A 66 -0.16 41.64 -0.23
N GLY A 67 1.11 41.62 0.18
CA GLY A 67 2.01 40.54 -0.21
C GLY A 67 3.25 40.46 0.66
N VAL A 68 3.93 39.33 0.56
CA VAL A 68 5.15 39.02 1.30
C VAL A 68 6.06 38.14 0.46
N ARG A 69 7.37 38.35 0.59
CA ARG A 69 8.38 37.48 0.00
C ARG A 69 8.82 36.43 1.03
N LYS A 70 8.67 35.16 0.68
CA LYS A 70 9.15 34.01 1.44
C LYS A 70 10.18 33.27 0.59
N ALA A 71 11.44 33.29 1.03
CA ALA A 71 12.57 32.84 0.22
C ALA A 71 12.56 33.51 -1.18
N ASP A 72 12.51 32.73 -2.25
CA ASP A 72 12.44 33.17 -3.63
C ASP A 72 11.01 33.47 -4.13
N ARG A 73 9.98 33.13 -3.34
CA ARG A 73 8.58 33.21 -3.74
C ARG A 73 7.92 34.50 -3.29
N LEU A 74 7.10 35.06 -4.17
CA LEU A 74 6.18 36.14 -3.83
C LEU A 74 4.78 35.56 -3.56
N ILE A 75 4.23 35.89 -2.40
CA ILE A 75 2.94 35.40 -1.93
C ILE A 75 2.01 36.59 -1.78
N ASN A 76 0.86 36.54 -2.46
CA ASN A 76 -0.19 37.51 -2.24
C ASN A 76 -0.92 37.16 -0.93
N MET A 77 -1.09 38.16 -0.07
CA MET A 77 -1.72 38.05 1.24
C MET A 77 -3.07 38.76 1.31
N ASP A 78 -3.61 39.22 0.19
CA ASP A 78 -4.94 39.82 0.17
C ASP A 78 -5.98 38.72 0.08
N SER A 79 -6.49 38.25 1.21
CA SER A 79 -7.54 37.21 1.22
C SER A 79 -8.89 37.71 0.71
N GLN A 80 -9.08 39.03 0.51
CA GLN A 80 -10.32 39.60 -0.02
C GLN A 80 -10.36 39.56 -1.54
N VAL A 81 -9.22 39.31 -2.20
CA VAL A 81 -9.10 39.33 -3.66
C VAL A 81 -9.51 38.01 -4.32
N THR A 82 -9.55 36.91 -3.56
CA THR A 82 -9.70 35.55 -4.10
C THR A 82 -11.00 35.37 -4.87
N ASN A 83 -12.12 35.85 -4.31
CA ASN A 83 -13.43 35.77 -4.96
C ASN A 83 -13.44 36.58 -6.26
N LYS A 84 -12.84 37.78 -6.22
CA LYS A 84 -12.75 38.68 -7.36
C LYS A 84 -11.91 38.08 -8.50
N VAL A 85 -10.76 37.46 -8.20
CA VAL A 85 -9.93 36.87 -9.27
C VAL A 85 -10.59 35.65 -9.91
N VAL A 86 -11.34 34.84 -9.14
CA VAL A 86 -12.11 33.72 -9.70
C VAL A 86 -13.26 34.24 -10.56
N GLN A 87 -13.98 35.27 -10.09
CA GLN A 87 -15.04 35.93 -10.86
C GLN A 87 -14.52 36.49 -12.19
N GLU A 88 -13.47 37.32 -12.15
CA GLU A 88 -12.83 37.90 -13.36
C GLU A 88 -12.39 36.81 -14.35
N TRP A 89 -11.90 35.69 -13.82
CA TRP A 89 -11.44 34.56 -14.63
C TRP A 89 -12.59 33.82 -15.34
N ILE A 90 -13.72 33.63 -14.65
CA ILE A 90 -14.94 33.05 -15.21
C ILE A 90 -15.57 33.98 -16.24
N GLU A 91 -15.73 35.27 -15.92
CA GLU A 91 -16.31 36.28 -16.82
C GLU A 91 -15.48 36.45 -18.11
N ALA A 92 -14.17 36.23 -18.04
CA ALA A 92 -13.29 36.20 -19.20
C ALA A 92 -13.40 34.91 -20.03
N GLY A 93 -14.30 33.98 -19.69
CA GLY A 93 -14.51 32.72 -20.40
C GLY A 93 -13.34 31.74 -20.30
N ARG A 94 -12.49 31.86 -19.26
CA ARG A 94 -11.26 31.07 -19.12
C ARG A 94 -11.44 29.75 -18.37
N TRP A 95 -12.64 29.50 -17.85
CA TRP A 95 -12.97 28.26 -17.16
C TRP A 95 -14.19 27.58 -17.79
N PHE A 96 -15.35 28.23 -17.72
CA PHE A 96 -16.57 27.76 -18.36
C PHE A 96 -16.74 28.37 -19.75
N LYS A 97 -17.28 27.58 -20.69
CA LYS A 97 -17.72 28.08 -22.00
C LYS A 97 -19.14 28.65 -21.89
N ASP A 98 -19.46 29.60 -22.76
CA ASP A 98 -20.80 30.20 -22.88
C ASP A 98 -21.41 30.63 -21.53
N VAL A 99 -20.63 31.38 -20.75
CA VAL A 99 -21.06 31.96 -19.48
C VAL A 99 -22.19 32.97 -19.71
N LYS A 100 -23.37 32.68 -19.15
CA LYS A 100 -24.58 33.51 -19.26
C LYS A 100 -24.72 34.45 -18.07
N VAL A 101 -24.41 33.95 -16.86
CA VAL A 101 -24.60 34.67 -15.59
C VAL A 101 -23.45 34.36 -14.64
N VAL A 102 -22.91 35.40 -13.99
CA VAL A 102 -22.05 35.26 -12.81
C VAL A 102 -22.61 36.17 -11.72
N ARG A 103 -22.92 35.61 -10.55
CA ARG A 103 -23.47 36.35 -9.41
C ARG A 103 -22.66 36.06 -8.15
N PRO A 104 -22.08 37.07 -7.50
CA PRO A 104 -21.38 36.87 -6.23
C PRO A 104 -22.35 36.77 -5.05
N GLU A 105 -21.91 36.12 -3.98
CA GLU A 105 -22.55 36.08 -2.66
C GLU A 105 -24.02 35.58 -2.69
N VAL A 106 -24.28 34.50 -3.43
CA VAL A 106 -25.62 33.94 -3.59
C VAL A 106 -25.94 32.98 -2.44
N THR A 107 -27.08 33.21 -1.81
CA THR A 107 -27.59 32.32 -0.75
C THR A 107 -28.25 31.08 -1.36
N TYR A 108 -27.81 29.92 -0.92
CA TYR A 108 -28.48 28.64 -1.10
C TYR A 108 -28.75 28.06 0.28
N LYS A 109 -30.03 27.82 0.61
CA LYS A 109 -30.48 27.40 1.94
C LYS A 109 -29.89 28.27 3.06
N ASN A 110 -28.96 27.74 3.85
CA ASN A 110 -28.41 28.40 5.03
C ASN A 110 -26.96 28.87 4.84
N SER A 111 -26.40 28.68 3.64
CA SER A 111 -25.05 29.08 3.27
C SER A 111 -25.10 30.11 2.16
N ARG A 112 -24.15 31.04 2.23
CA ARG A 112 -23.93 32.05 1.21
C ARG A 112 -22.62 31.68 0.50
N PHE A 113 -22.76 31.19 -0.72
CA PHE A 113 -21.63 30.77 -1.54
C PHE A 113 -21.03 31.97 -2.25
N ASP A 114 -19.72 31.92 -2.47
CA ASP A 114 -18.96 33.05 -3.00
C ASP A 114 -19.41 33.41 -4.42
N LEU A 115 -19.69 32.42 -5.28
CA LEU A 115 -20.15 32.63 -6.64
C LEU A 115 -21.25 31.63 -7.04
N TYR A 116 -22.19 32.10 -7.84
CA TYR A 116 -23.13 31.31 -8.62
C TYR A 116 -22.93 31.60 -10.10
N VAL A 117 -22.90 30.56 -10.92
CA VAL A 117 -22.65 30.67 -12.35
C VAL A 117 -23.73 29.92 -13.14
N GLU A 118 -24.23 30.53 -14.20
CA GLU A 118 -24.98 29.84 -15.25
C GLU A 118 -24.16 29.88 -16.52
N TYR A 119 -23.92 28.71 -17.09
CA TYR A 119 -23.11 28.55 -18.28
C TYR A 119 -23.66 27.35 -19.06
N GLU A 120 -23.70 27.45 -20.40
CA GLU A 120 -24.42 26.48 -21.23
C GLU A 120 -25.83 26.22 -20.64
N GLU A 121 -26.22 24.97 -20.41
CA GLU A 121 -27.49 24.58 -19.76
C GLU A 121 -27.32 24.18 -18.29
N LYS A 122 -26.20 24.58 -17.67
CA LYS A 122 -25.78 24.17 -16.32
C LYS A 122 -25.82 25.34 -15.33
N LYS A 123 -25.94 24.98 -14.05
CA LYS A 123 -25.93 25.91 -12.91
C LYS A 123 -24.92 25.41 -11.90
N ALA A 124 -24.07 26.31 -11.42
CA ALA A 124 -23.00 25.96 -10.50
C ALA A 124 -22.95 26.86 -9.27
N PHE A 125 -22.69 26.26 -8.11
CA PHE A 125 -22.27 26.97 -6.89
C PHE A 125 -20.77 26.76 -6.66
N ILE A 126 -20.06 27.83 -6.34
CA ILE A 126 -18.60 27.82 -6.16
C ILE A 126 -18.28 28.48 -4.82
N GLU A 127 -17.62 27.72 -3.95
CA GLU A 127 -17.02 28.21 -2.72
C GLU A 127 -15.52 28.43 -2.96
N VAL A 128 -15.04 29.65 -2.75
CA VAL A 128 -13.66 30.06 -3.01
C VAL A 128 -12.88 30.11 -1.70
N LYS A 129 -11.66 29.55 -1.71
CA LYS A 129 -10.74 29.53 -0.57
C LYS A 129 -9.36 30.04 -0.96
N GLY A 130 -8.90 31.08 -0.27
CA GLY A 130 -7.51 31.54 -0.39
C GLY A 130 -6.55 30.59 0.32
N VAL A 131 -5.48 30.20 -0.35
CA VAL A 131 -4.44 29.33 0.20
C VAL A 131 -3.11 30.05 0.18
N THR A 132 -2.59 30.30 1.37
CA THR A 132 -1.30 31.00 1.60
C THR A 132 -0.34 30.20 2.49
N LEU A 133 -0.83 29.16 3.18
CA LEU A 133 -0.01 28.25 3.95
C LEU A 133 0.72 27.29 3.01
N GLU A 134 2.05 27.34 3.08
CA GLU A 134 2.96 26.55 2.25
C GLU A 134 4.10 26.00 3.12
N GLU A 135 4.40 24.71 2.94
CA GLU A 135 5.49 23.99 3.59
C GLU A 135 6.18 23.10 2.55
N GLU A 136 7.45 23.37 2.22
CA GLU A 136 8.29 22.57 1.31
C GLU A 136 7.67 22.33 -0.08
N GLY A 137 7.07 23.38 -0.64
CA GLY A 137 6.35 23.39 -1.91
C GLY A 137 4.92 22.86 -1.83
N VAL A 138 4.47 22.37 -0.67
CA VAL A 138 3.13 21.81 -0.48
C VAL A 138 2.21 22.85 0.15
N VAL A 139 1.07 23.12 -0.49
CA VAL A 139 0.09 24.09 0.01
C VAL A 139 -1.08 23.43 0.71
N LYS A 140 -1.55 24.06 1.79
CA LYS A 140 -2.49 23.44 2.72
C LYS A 140 -3.61 24.39 3.14
N PHE A 141 -4.81 23.84 3.31
CA PHE A 141 -5.95 24.58 3.88
C PHE A 141 -6.76 23.69 4.84
N PRO A 142 -7.23 24.19 5.99
CA PRO A 142 -7.10 25.57 6.45
C PRO A 142 -5.82 25.82 7.28
N ASP A 143 -5.49 27.09 7.49
CA ASP A 143 -4.42 27.54 8.39
C ASP A 143 -4.89 27.63 9.86
N ALA A 144 -6.22 27.69 10.08
CA ALA A 144 -6.88 27.59 11.38
C ALA A 144 -8.22 26.81 11.27
N PRO A 145 -8.71 26.16 12.35
CA PRO A 145 -10.01 25.46 12.32
C PRO A 145 -11.16 26.38 11.89
N SER A 146 -12.10 25.84 11.11
CA SER A 146 -13.22 26.59 10.53
C SER A 146 -14.47 25.71 10.38
N GLU A 147 -15.34 25.77 11.39
CA GLU A 147 -16.66 25.09 11.36
C GLU A 147 -17.54 25.57 10.21
N ARG A 148 -17.41 26.85 9.86
CA ARG A 148 -18.14 27.43 8.73
C ARG A 148 -17.78 26.75 7.42
N ALA A 149 -16.49 26.43 7.21
CA ALA A 149 -16.05 25.75 6.00
C ALA A 149 -16.62 24.32 5.92
N VAL A 150 -16.71 23.62 7.06
CA VAL A 150 -17.35 22.30 7.13
C VAL A 150 -18.84 22.38 6.79
N LYS A 151 -19.55 23.37 7.34
CA LYS A 151 -20.97 23.60 7.04
C LYS A 151 -21.20 23.88 5.55
N HIS A 152 -20.40 24.75 4.95
CA HIS A 152 -20.52 25.10 3.53
C HIS A 152 -20.29 23.87 2.63
N LEU A 153 -19.34 22.98 2.97
CA LEU A 153 -19.12 21.74 2.22
C LEU A 153 -20.37 20.85 2.22
N LYS A 154 -20.98 20.61 3.38
CA LYS A 154 -22.20 19.80 3.48
C LYS A 154 -23.36 20.37 2.65
N GLU A 155 -23.52 21.70 2.63
CA GLU A 155 -24.54 22.33 1.79
C GLU A 155 -24.20 22.28 0.30
N LEU A 156 -22.92 22.21 -0.10
CA LEU A 156 -22.55 21.92 -1.49
C LEU A 156 -22.94 20.49 -1.88
N GLU A 157 -22.75 19.50 -1.00
CA GLU A 157 -23.20 18.13 -1.27
C GLU A 157 -24.72 18.06 -1.47
N GLU A 158 -25.50 18.79 -0.66
CA GLU A 158 -26.94 18.93 -0.87
C GLU A 158 -27.28 19.61 -2.21
N ALA A 159 -26.51 20.62 -2.63
CA ALA A 159 -26.72 21.27 -3.91
C ALA A 159 -26.41 20.35 -5.11
N VAL A 160 -25.46 19.40 -4.97
CA VAL A 160 -25.26 18.34 -5.99
C VAL A 160 -26.56 17.54 -6.16
N GLN A 161 -27.20 17.15 -5.06
CA GLN A 161 -28.45 16.37 -5.09
C GLN A 161 -29.61 17.15 -5.72
N ASP A 162 -29.62 18.46 -5.58
CA ASP A 162 -30.58 19.36 -6.22
C ASP A 162 -30.28 19.64 -7.72
N GLY A 163 -29.24 19.01 -8.27
CA GLY A 163 -28.88 19.09 -9.69
C GLY A 163 -27.96 20.25 -10.06
N TYR A 164 -27.35 20.92 -9.08
CA TYR A 164 -26.30 21.91 -9.33
C TYR A 164 -24.95 21.20 -9.51
N GLU A 165 -24.09 21.75 -10.35
CA GLU A 165 -22.67 21.48 -10.20
C GLU A 165 -22.13 22.27 -9.01
N THR A 166 -21.20 21.68 -8.27
CA THR A 166 -20.64 22.35 -7.09
C THR A 166 -19.13 22.25 -7.07
N TYR A 167 -18.51 23.32 -6.61
CA TYR A 167 -17.08 23.49 -6.66
C TYR A 167 -16.54 24.06 -5.35
N VAL A 168 -15.42 23.51 -4.90
CA VAL A 168 -14.55 24.15 -3.91
C VAL A 168 -13.29 24.56 -4.65
N PHE A 169 -13.08 25.86 -4.78
CA PHE A 169 -11.98 26.43 -5.56
C PHE A 169 -10.90 27.02 -4.64
N PHE A 170 -9.77 26.34 -4.55
CA PHE A 170 -8.59 26.80 -3.82
C PHE A 170 -7.73 27.70 -4.71
N VAL A 171 -7.74 29.00 -4.40
CA VAL A 171 -6.85 30.00 -5.01
C VAL A 171 -5.52 29.96 -4.26
N VAL A 172 -4.54 29.28 -4.84
CA VAL A 172 -3.18 29.23 -4.30
C VAL A 172 -2.47 30.54 -4.66
N GLN A 173 -2.29 31.42 -3.67
CA GLN A 173 -1.88 32.82 -3.85
C GLN A 173 -0.36 32.98 -4.06
N MET A 174 0.24 32.04 -4.79
CA MET A 174 1.66 31.96 -5.12
C MET A 174 1.85 31.04 -6.34
N LYS A 175 3.05 31.00 -6.91
CA LYS A 175 3.41 30.18 -8.09
C LYS A 175 4.33 29.02 -7.73
N GLY A 176 4.27 27.93 -8.50
CA GLY A 176 5.30 26.88 -8.53
C GLY A 176 5.22 25.91 -7.36
N VAL A 177 4.01 25.60 -6.91
CA VAL A 177 3.75 24.66 -5.82
C VAL A 177 3.67 23.23 -6.37
N ARG A 178 3.91 22.23 -5.52
CA ARG A 178 3.92 20.81 -5.90
C ARG A 178 2.50 20.24 -5.98
N TYR A 179 1.70 20.43 -4.93
CA TYR A 179 0.31 19.99 -4.85
C TYR A 179 -0.40 20.65 -3.66
N PHE A 180 -1.73 20.55 -3.65
CA PHE A 180 -2.60 20.95 -2.56
C PHE A 180 -3.05 19.73 -1.75
N THR A 181 -3.08 19.85 -0.43
CA THR A 181 -3.70 18.85 0.47
C THR A 181 -4.45 19.55 1.61
N PRO A 182 -5.60 19.03 2.06
CA PRO A 182 -6.25 19.59 3.24
C PRO A 182 -5.34 19.43 4.48
N ASN A 183 -5.32 20.46 5.33
CA ASN A 183 -4.49 20.50 6.52
C ASN A 183 -5.12 19.69 7.66
N ARG A 184 -4.99 18.37 7.55
CA ARG A 184 -5.52 17.40 8.52
C ARG A 184 -4.98 17.60 9.94
N ARG A 185 -3.78 18.17 10.09
CA ARG A 185 -3.19 18.50 11.41
C ARG A 185 -3.91 19.66 12.09
N THR A 186 -4.32 20.66 11.30
CA THR A 186 -5.05 21.82 11.82
C THR A 186 -6.53 21.52 12.02
N HIS A 187 -7.17 20.88 11.05
CA HIS A 187 -8.60 20.60 11.11
C HIS A 187 -8.94 19.26 10.44
N LYS A 188 -8.92 18.18 11.22
CA LYS A 188 -9.18 16.82 10.72
C LYS A 188 -10.58 16.68 10.12
N GLU A 189 -11.61 17.20 10.79
CA GLU A 189 -13.00 17.11 10.32
C GLU A 189 -13.16 17.75 8.93
N PHE A 190 -12.63 18.96 8.73
CA PHE A 190 -12.64 19.57 7.39
C PHE A 190 -11.95 18.71 6.34
N ALA A 191 -10.80 18.10 6.66
CA ALA A 191 -10.11 17.22 5.72
C ALA A 191 -10.91 15.96 5.37
N ASP A 192 -11.64 15.39 6.33
CA ASP A 192 -12.53 14.25 6.12
C ASP A 192 -13.73 14.65 5.26
N VAL A 193 -14.43 15.72 5.63
CA VAL A 193 -15.63 16.20 4.92
C VAL A 193 -15.29 16.67 3.51
N LEU A 194 -14.11 17.27 3.27
CA LEU A 194 -13.69 17.63 1.91
C LEU A 194 -13.45 16.39 1.03
N ALA A 195 -12.89 15.32 1.60
CA ALA A 195 -12.69 14.06 0.88
C ALA A 195 -14.02 13.37 0.59
N GLU A 196 -14.94 13.32 1.56
CA GLU A 196 -16.30 12.81 1.40
C GLU A 196 -17.09 13.60 0.35
N ALA A 197 -17.04 14.94 0.41
CA ALA A 197 -17.68 15.81 -0.57
C ALA A 197 -17.19 15.55 -2.00
N ALA A 198 -15.90 15.25 -2.18
CA ALA A 198 -15.37 14.89 -3.49
C ALA A 198 -15.96 13.56 -4.02
N GLU A 199 -16.18 12.59 -3.14
CA GLU A 199 -16.82 11.31 -3.49
C GLU A 199 -18.32 11.47 -3.82
N THR A 200 -19.00 12.48 -3.26
CA THR A 200 -20.41 12.78 -3.53
C THR A 200 -20.66 13.66 -4.76
N GLY A 201 -19.59 14.11 -5.44
CA GLY A 201 -19.66 14.87 -6.70
C GLY A 201 -19.28 16.34 -6.60
N VAL A 202 -18.90 16.84 -5.42
CA VAL A 202 -18.34 18.19 -5.28
C VAL A 202 -16.95 18.24 -5.91
N GLN A 203 -16.75 19.11 -6.90
CA GLN A 203 -15.47 19.20 -7.59
C GLN A 203 -14.48 20.03 -6.77
N VAL A 204 -13.36 19.42 -6.39
CA VAL A 204 -12.30 20.11 -5.62
C VAL A 204 -11.18 20.53 -6.57
N ILE A 205 -10.98 21.84 -6.72
CA ILE A 205 -10.04 22.41 -7.67
C ILE A 205 -9.03 23.26 -6.91
N ALA A 206 -7.75 23.15 -7.27
CA ALA A 206 -6.72 24.08 -6.83
C ALA A 206 -6.02 24.66 -8.06
N LYS A 207 -5.87 25.99 -8.09
CA LYS A 207 -5.06 26.68 -9.09
C LYS A 207 -4.09 27.63 -8.43
N ASP A 208 -2.86 27.62 -8.92
CA ASP A 208 -1.84 28.56 -8.51
C ASP A 208 -2.02 29.90 -9.21
N CYS A 209 -1.30 30.92 -8.74
CA CYS A 209 -1.41 32.27 -9.26
C CYS A 209 -0.05 32.80 -9.68
N PHE A 210 0.00 33.48 -10.83
CA PHE A 210 1.08 34.40 -11.12
C PHE A 210 0.92 35.62 -10.20
N VAL A 211 1.91 35.85 -9.35
CA VAL A 211 1.96 36.97 -8.41
C VAL A 211 3.16 37.84 -8.76
N THR A 212 2.89 39.10 -9.08
CA THR A 212 3.90 40.16 -9.25
C THR A 212 3.82 41.13 -8.08
N GLU A 213 4.67 42.15 -8.07
CA GLU A 213 4.64 43.18 -7.02
C GLU A 213 3.31 43.94 -6.97
N ASP A 214 2.60 44.00 -8.08
CA ASP A 214 1.42 44.80 -8.30
C ASP A 214 0.25 44.00 -8.89
N SER A 215 0.32 42.67 -9.00
CA SER A 215 -0.79 41.91 -9.56
C SER A 215 -0.89 40.46 -9.06
N ILE A 216 -2.10 39.92 -9.20
CA ILE A 216 -2.39 38.50 -9.03
C ILE A 216 -3.36 38.05 -10.13
N ALA A 217 -3.05 36.91 -10.75
CA ALA A 217 -3.88 36.25 -11.75
C ALA A 217 -3.83 34.73 -11.59
N ILE A 218 -4.98 34.07 -11.74
CA ILE A 218 -5.08 32.61 -11.79
C ILE A 218 -4.22 32.08 -12.95
N ALA A 219 -3.49 31.01 -12.69
CA ALA A 219 -2.53 30.42 -13.61
C ALA A 219 -2.78 28.92 -13.79
N ASP A 220 -1.90 28.07 -13.28
CA ASP A 220 -1.87 26.65 -13.62
C ASP A 220 -2.66 25.81 -12.61
N GLU A 221 -3.05 24.61 -13.04
CA GLU A 221 -3.64 23.62 -12.14
C GLU A 221 -2.62 23.09 -11.16
N VAL A 222 -3.09 22.90 -9.93
CA VAL A 222 -2.32 22.29 -8.86
C VAL A 222 -2.95 20.93 -8.56
N PRO A 223 -2.16 19.84 -8.56
CA PRO A 223 -2.68 18.53 -8.17
C PRO A 223 -3.35 18.59 -6.79
N VAL A 224 -4.52 17.97 -6.66
CA VAL A 224 -5.30 17.94 -5.41
C VAL A 224 -5.18 16.55 -4.80
N VAL A 225 -4.63 16.48 -3.57
CA VAL A 225 -4.39 15.23 -2.84
C VAL A 225 -5.15 15.27 -1.52
N LEU A 226 -6.29 14.58 -1.44
CA LEU A 226 -7.24 14.74 -0.31
C LEU A 226 -6.96 13.83 0.89
N THR A 227 -6.48 12.62 0.66
CA THR A 227 -6.44 11.56 1.67
C THR A 227 -5.03 11.17 2.10
N ASN A 228 -4.14 10.86 1.16
CA ASN A 228 -2.85 10.25 1.44
C ASN A 228 -1.68 10.99 0.77
N PRO A 229 -1.31 12.22 1.21
CA PRO A 229 -0.19 12.96 0.63
C PRO A 229 1.14 12.19 0.71
N GLN A 230 1.35 11.39 1.76
CA GLN A 230 2.55 10.55 1.88
C GLN A 230 2.62 9.48 0.78
N LEU A 231 1.48 8.90 0.38
CA LEU A 231 1.46 7.94 -0.73
C LEU A 231 1.63 8.63 -2.07
N TYR A 232 1.15 9.86 -2.22
CA TYR A 232 1.35 10.66 -3.43
C TYR A 232 2.82 11.02 -3.66
N GLU A 233 3.58 11.31 -2.59
CA GLU A 233 5.01 11.63 -2.68
C GLU A 233 5.92 10.38 -2.77
N ALA A 234 5.44 9.22 -2.34
CA ALA A 234 6.25 8.00 -2.27
C ALA A 234 6.84 7.52 -3.61
N PRO A 235 6.16 7.58 -4.77
CA PRO A 235 6.66 7.02 -6.02
C PRO A 235 8.01 7.57 -6.44
N GLU A 236 8.17 8.89 -6.44
CA GLU A 236 9.41 9.56 -6.86
C GLU A 236 10.61 9.10 -6.01
N LEU A 237 10.46 9.15 -4.68
CA LEU A 237 11.50 8.77 -3.73
C LEU A 237 11.82 7.26 -3.76
N LEU A 238 10.79 6.42 -3.98
CA LEU A 238 10.90 4.98 -3.86
C LEU A 238 11.46 4.33 -5.13
N VAL A 239 11.02 4.79 -6.30
CA VAL A 239 11.45 4.25 -7.60
C VAL A 239 12.94 4.48 -7.80
N GLU A 240 13.43 5.70 -7.52
CA GLU A 240 14.85 6.03 -7.59
C GLU A 240 15.67 5.13 -6.65
N TRP A 241 15.28 5.06 -5.37
CA TRP A 241 15.93 4.20 -4.40
C TRP A 241 15.93 2.72 -4.81
N TYR A 242 14.82 2.21 -5.33
CA TYR A 242 14.71 0.81 -5.75
C TYR A 242 15.66 0.51 -6.91
N ARG A 243 15.75 1.40 -7.91
CA ARG A 243 16.66 1.24 -9.05
C ARG A 243 18.12 1.13 -8.62
N GLU A 244 18.52 1.89 -7.60
CA GLU A 244 19.88 1.85 -7.06
C GLU A 244 20.16 0.69 -6.10
N ARG A 245 19.16 0.28 -5.30
CA ARG A 245 19.38 -0.57 -4.12
C ARG A 245 18.76 -1.95 -4.19
N LYS A 246 18.00 -2.27 -5.25
CA LYS A 246 17.38 -3.59 -5.41
C LYS A 246 18.43 -4.70 -5.36
N ARG A 247 18.13 -5.75 -4.60
CA ARG A 247 18.95 -6.97 -4.58
C ARG A 247 18.94 -7.66 -5.94
N ASP A 248 20.07 -8.27 -6.26
CA ASP A 248 20.21 -9.16 -7.41
C ASP A 248 19.56 -10.52 -7.10
N LEU A 249 18.49 -10.85 -7.83
CA LEU A 249 17.67 -12.04 -7.58
C LEU A 249 17.38 -12.77 -8.89
N PRO A 250 17.44 -14.12 -8.95
CA PRO A 250 17.31 -14.89 -10.19
C PRO A 250 16.06 -14.55 -11.02
N TRP A 251 14.93 -14.30 -10.36
CA TRP A 251 13.65 -13.99 -11.00
C TRP A 251 13.52 -12.54 -11.49
N ARG A 252 14.47 -11.65 -11.14
CA ARG A 252 14.54 -10.28 -11.68
C ARG A 252 15.29 -10.21 -13.02
N HIS A 253 15.86 -11.33 -13.48
CA HIS A 253 16.46 -11.45 -14.82
C HIS A 253 15.54 -12.17 -15.79
N HIS A 254 15.61 -11.77 -17.06
CA HIS A 254 14.78 -12.34 -18.14
C HIS A 254 13.30 -12.36 -17.78
N VAL A 255 12.79 -11.22 -17.28
CA VAL A 255 11.45 -11.12 -16.71
C VAL A 255 10.39 -11.49 -17.75
N ASN A 256 9.51 -12.41 -17.37
CA ASN A 256 8.28 -12.73 -18.08
C ASN A 256 7.23 -13.20 -17.06
N ALA A 257 5.96 -13.25 -17.47
CA ALA A 257 4.84 -13.58 -16.58
C ALA A 257 4.99 -14.95 -15.91
N TYR A 258 5.49 -15.97 -16.63
CA TYR A 258 5.72 -17.30 -16.06
C TYR A 258 6.77 -17.29 -14.94
N ARG A 259 7.93 -16.66 -15.18
CA ARG A 259 9.02 -16.57 -14.18
C ARG A 259 8.59 -15.77 -12.96
N VAL A 260 7.90 -14.65 -13.15
CA VAL A 260 7.33 -13.86 -12.06
C VAL A 260 6.33 -14.70 -11.28
N TRP A 261 5.40 -15.37 -11.95
CA TRP A 261 4.42 -16.21 -11.30
C TRP A 261 5.06 -17.32 -10.45
N VAL A 262 6.04 -18.04 -10.99
CA VAL A 262 6.76 -19.10 -10.27
C VAL A 262 7.44 -18.52 -9.02
N SER A 263 8.19 -17.41 -9.13
CA SER A 263 8.86 -16.81 -7.98
C SER A 263 7.88 -16.32 -6.94
N GLU A 264 6.79 -15.66 -7.35
CA GLU A 264 5.80 -15.10 -6.43
C GLU A 264 5.07 -16.19 -5.66
N ILE A 265 4.72 -17.31 -6.29
CA ILE A 265 4.12 -18.44 -5.59
C ILE A 265 5.12 -19.08 -4.62
N MET A 266 6.39 -19.23 -5.01
CA MET A 266 7.43 -19.77 -4.11
C MET A 266 7.65 -18.86 -2.89
N LEU A 267 7.66 -17.54 -3.06
CA LEU A 267 7.89 -16.54 -2.01
C LEU A 267 6.74 -16.42 -1.00
N GLN A 268 5.57 -16.98 -1.28
CA GLN A 268 4.48 -17.04 -0.30
C GLN A 268 4.93 -17.76 0.98
N GLN A 269 5.00 -17.01 2.09
CA GLN A 269 5.41 -17.52 3.41
C GLN A 269 6.78 -18.21 3.43
N THR A 270 7.66 -17.93 2.45
CA THR A 270 8.99 -18.54 2.32
C THR A 270 10.03 -17.43 2.17
N ARG A 271 11.22 -17.60 2.79
CA ARG A 271 12.28 -16.59 2.74
C ARG A 271 13.01 -16.62 1.39
N VAL A 272 13.41 -15.45 0.90
CA VAL A 272 14.14 -15.25 -0.37
C VAL A 272 15.32 -16.23 -0.52
N GLU A 273 16.21 -16.31 0.47
CA GLU A 273 17.40 -17.19 0.39
C GLU A 273 17.06 -18.66 0.27
N ALA A 274 15.94 -19.10 0.86
CA ALA A 274 15.49 -20.48 0.71
C ALA A 274 14.91 -20.74 -0.68
N VAL A 275 14.34 -19.73 -1.36
CA VAL A 275 13.69 -19.89 -2.67
C VAL A 275 14.69 -19.97 -3.81
N LYS A 276 15.82 -19.25 -3.76
CA LYS A 276 16.82 -19.18 -4.84
C LYS A 276 17.16 -20.54 -5.50
N PRO A 277 17.65 -21.56 -4.76
CA PRO A 277 18.01 -22.84 -5.37
C PRO A 277 16.80 -23.62 -5.91
N PHE A 278 15.62 -23.42 -5.32
CA PHE A 278 14.38 -24.06 -5.80
C PHE A 278 13.92 -23.45 -7.12
N PHE A 279 13.97 -22.12 -7.21
CA PHE A 279 13.62 -21.40 -8.44
C PHE A 279 14.53 -21.82 -9.58
N GLU A 280 15.86 -21.88 -9.37
CA GLU A 280 16.82 -22.30 -10.40
C GLU A 280 16.56 -23.72 -10.90
N ARG A 281 16.39 -24.69 -9.98
CA ARG A 281 16.06 -26.07 -10.34
C ARG A 281 14.73 -26.17 -11.08
N PHE A 282 13.70 -25.45 -10.60
CA PHE A 282 12.37 -25.48 -11.20
C PHE A 282 12.38 -24.90 -12.62
N MET A 283 13.03 -23.75 -12.81
CA MET A 283 13.14 -23.10 -14.12
C MET A 283 14.02 -23.87 -15.10
N THR A 284 14.92 -24.73 -14.62
CA THR A 284 15.72 -25.63 -15.47
C THR A 284 14.88 -26.79 -15.98
N GLU A 285 14.08 -27.39 -15.09
CA GLU A 285 13.29 -28.60 -15.40
C GLU A 285 11.96 -28.31 -16.07
N LEU A 286 11.35 -27.16 -15.75
CA LEU A 286 10.04 -26.70 -16.22
C LEU A 286 10.16 -25.23 -16.66
N PRO A 287 10.79 -24.95 -17.82
CA PRO A 287 11.05 -23.58 -18.24
C PRO A 287 9.82 -22.82 -18.75
N THR A 288 8.74 -23.52 -19.14
CA THR A 288 7.54 -22.91 -19.74
C THR A 288 6.23 -23.31 -19.05
N VAL A 289 5.15 -22.58 -19.39
CA VAL A 289 3.79 -22.92 -18.96
C VAL A 289 3.43 -24.35 -19.36
N LYS A 290 3.72 -24.72 -20.61
CA LYS A 290 3.49 -26.05 -21.16
C LYS A 290 4.19 -27.14 -20.35
N ASP A 291 5.48 -26.96 -20.06
CA ASP A 291 6.25 -27.95 -19.28
C ASP A 291 5.62 -28.19 -17.90
N LEU A 292 5.15 -27.12 -17.25
CA LEU A 292 4.43 -27.21 -15.97
C LEU A 292 3.07 -27.90 -16.10
N ALA A 293 2.31 -27.62 -17.16
CA ALA A 293 1.00 -28.22 -17.40
C ALA A 293 1.09 -29.74 -17.62
N GLU A 294 2.13 -30.19 -18.33
CA GLU A 294 2.36 -31.59 -18.72
C GLU A 294 3.17 -32.41 -17.69
N ALA A 295 3.78 -31.76 -16.69
CA ALA A 295 4.63 -32.44 -15.72
C ALA A 295 3.88 -33.53 -14.90
N PRO A 296 4.43 -34.75 -14.76
CA PRO A 296 3.88 -35.74 -13.84
C PRO A 296 3.84 -35.22 -12.40
N GLU A 297 2.78 -35.53 -11.64
CA GLU A 297 2.61 -35.01 -10.27
C GLU A 297 3.80 -35.35 -9.36
N ASP A 298 4.33 -36.56 -9.42
CA ASP A 298 5.45 -36.97 -8.57
C ASP A 298 6.74 -36.17 -8.90
N LYS A 299 6.99 -35.85 -10.19
CA LYS A 299 8.08 -34.93 -10.59
C LYS A 299 7.86 -33.55 -9.99
N LEU A 300 6.64 -33.02 -10.06
CA LEU A 300 6.27 -31.71 -9.53
C LEU A 300 6.47 -31.63 -8.01
N LEU A 301 5.98 -32.62 -7.27
CA LEU A 301 6.13 -32.71 -5.82
C LEU A 301 7.60 -32.86 -5.40
N LYS A 302 8.41 -33.54 -6.21
CA LYS A 302 9.85 -33.67 -5.98
C LYS A 302 10.59 -32.33 -6.19
N LEU A 303 10.26 -31.60 -7.25
CA LEU A 303 10.81 -30.26 -7.49
C LEU A 303 10.42 -29.25 -6.41
N TRP A 304 9.29 -29.46 -5.73
CA TRP A 304 8.81 -28.62 -4.64
C TRP A 304 9.23 -29.11 -3.24
N GLU A 305 9.88 -30.27 -3.14
CA GLU A 305 10.18 -30.94 -1.88
C GLU A 305 11.07 -30.07 -0.96
N GLY A 306 10.50 -29.66 0.17
CA GLY A 306 11.19 -28.82 1.17
C GLY A 306 10.69 -27.38 1.25
N LEU A 307 9.96 -26.86 0.25
CA LEU A 307 9.33 -25.53 0.31
C LEU A 307 8.06 -25.51 1.18
N GLY A 308 7.43 -26.67 1.37
CA GLY A 308 6.14 -26.78 2.06
C GLY A 308 4.98 -26.18 1.26
N TYR A 309 3.77 -26.29 1.81
CA TYR A 309 2.54 -25.76 1.19
C TYR A 309 2.32 -26.27 -0.24
N TYR A 310 2.37 -27.61 -0.42
CA TYR A 310 2.33 -28.28 -1.73
C TYR A 310 1.06 -28.02 -2.55
N ASN A 311 -0.03 -27.58 -1.94
CA ASN A 311 -1.20 -27.13 -2.70
C ASN A 311 -0.90 -25.93 -3.62
N ARG A 312 0.14 -25.14 -3.31
CA ARG A 312 0.61 -24.06 -4.19
C ARG A 312 0.99 -24.61 -5.56
N VAL A 313 1.90 -25.58 -5.61
CA VAL A 313 2.40 -26.13 -6.88
C VAL A 313 1.30 -26.89 -7.65
N ARG A 314 0.40 -27.58 -6.95
CA ARG A 314 -0.78 -28.20 -7.58
C ARG A 314 -1.72 -27.19 -8.21
N ASN A 315 -2.00 -26.09 -7.52
CA ASN A 315 -2.82 -25.03 -8.08
C ASN A 315 -2.10 -24.35 -9.27
N MET A 316 -0.78 -24.19 -9.21
CA MET A 316 -0.01 -23.72 -10.35
C MET A 316 -0.15 -24.64 -11.55
N GLN A 317 -0.06 -25.96 -11.38
CA GLN A 317 -0.26 -26.88 -12.49
C GLN A 317 -1.67 -26.77 -13.09
N LYS A 318 -2.71 -26.72 -12.26
CA LYS A 318 -4.09 -26.52 -12.74
C LYS A 318 -4.26 -25.20 -13.51
N ALA A 319 -3.63 -24.14 -13.04
CA ALA A 319 -3.63 -22.86 -13.75
C ALA A 319 -2.84 -22.93 -15.06
N ALA A 320 -1.71 -23.64 -15.10
CA ALA A 320 -0.93 -23.84 -16.32
C ALA A 320 -1.75 -24.62 -17.37
N GLN A 321 -2.45 -25.67 -16.97
CA GLN A 321 -3.39 -26.41 -17.83
C GLN A 321 -4.50 -25.49 -18.37
N LYS A 322 -5.10 -24.67 -17.51
CA LYS A 322 -6.08 -23.66 -17.93
C LYS A 322 -5.51 -22.65 -18.93
N ILE A 323 -4.26 -22.21 -18.75
CA ILE A 323 -3.58 -21.31 -19.69
C ILE A 323 -3.36 -21.99 -21.05
N GLU A 324 -2.96 -23.26 -21.08
CA GLU A 324 -2.83 -24.03 -22.32
C GLU A 324 -4.19 -24.16 -23.04
N GLU A 325 -5.25 -24.49 -22.30
CA GLU A 325 -6.59 -24.75 -22.86
C GLU A 325 -7.32 -23.47 -23.31
N GLU A 326 -7.37 -22.44 -22.46
CA GLU A 326 -8.19 -21.24 -22.70
C GLU A 326 -7.41 -20.09 -23.36
N TYR A 327 -6.09 -20.08 -23.21
CA TYR A 327 -5.23 -18.97 -23.67
C TYR A 327 -4.12 -19.42 -24.63
N ALA A 328 -4.21 -20.65 -25.17
CA ALA A 328 -3.26 -21.22 -26.14
C ALA A 328 -1.79 -21.14 -25.67
N GLY A 329 -1.57 -21.40 -24.39
CA GLY A 329 -0.24 -21.40 -23.76
C GLY A 329 0.34 -20.01 -23.49
N LYS A 330 -0.39 -18.94 -23.81
CA LYS A 330 0.01 -17.56 -23.51
C LYS A 330 -0.59 -17.11 -22.19
N PHE A 331 0.25 -16.62 -21.31
CA PHE A 331 -0.20 -16.06 -20.04
C PHE A 331 -1.09 -14.83 -20.31
N PRO A 332 -2.27 -14.70 -19.68
CA PRO A 332 -3.13 -13.53 -19.89
C PRO A 332 -2.42 -12.23 -19.50
N GLU A 333 -2.75 -11.15 -20.20
CA GLU A 333 -2.16 -9.81 -20.00
C GLU A 333 -3.12 -8.84 -19.29
N ASN A 334 -4.32 -9.30 -18.90
CA ASN A 334 -5.28 -8.52 -18.13
C ASN A 334 -5.30 -8.97 -16.66
N TYR A 335 -5.30 -8.01 -15.72
CA TYR A 335 -5.41 -8.26 -14.28
C TYR A 335 -6.57 -9.19 -13.90
N GLU A 336 -7.77 -8.98 -14.43
CA GLU A 336 -8.94 -9.80 -14.06
C GLU A 336 -8.82 -11.23 -14.57
N GLU A 337 -8.25 -11.43 -15.77
CA GLU A 337 -7.99 -12.76 -16.34
C GLU A 337 -6.89 -13.49 -15.56
N ILE A 338 -5.80 -12.79 -15.22
CA ILE A 338 -4.71 -13.32 -14.38
C ILE A 338 -5.27 -13.75 -13.01
N LYS A 339 -6.09 -12.90 -12.39
CA LYS A 339 -6.70 -13.18 -11.08
C LYS A 339 -7.71 -14.33 -11.13
N ALA A 340 -8.34 -14.59 -12.27
CA ALA A 340 -9.26 -15.71 -12.45
C ALA A 340 -8.56 -17.08 -12.56
N LEU A 341 -7.23 -17.13 -12.61
CA LEU A 341 -6.47 -18.37 -12.64
C LEU A 341 -6.41 -19.05 -11.25
N PRO A 342 -6.48 -20.40 -11.18
CA PRO A 342 -6.39 -21.15 -9.93
C PRO A 342 -5.17 -20.80 -9.08
N GLY A 343 -5.41 -20.45 -7.81
CA GLY A 343 -4.34 -20.14 -6.86
C GLY A 343 -3.70 -18.75 -7.00
N ILE A 344 -4.20 -17.91 -7.90
CA ILE A 344 -3.79 -16.51 -8.04
C ILE A 344 -4.81 -15.62 -7.29
N GLY A 345 -4.32 -14.84 -6.33
CA GLY A 345 -5.12 -13.82 -5.63
C GLY A 345 -4.66 -12.40 -5.97
N ASN A 346 -5.29 -11.36 -5.39
CA ASN A 346 -4.98 -9.94 -5.65
C ASN A 346 -3.48 -9.63 -5.68
N TYR A 347 -2.74 -10.07 -4.66
CA TYR A 347 -1.29 -9.87 -4.58
C TYR A 347 -0.55 -10.42 -5.81
N THR A 348 -0.74 -11.71 -6.12
CA THR A 348 -0.03 -12.37 -7.21
C THR A 348 -0.47 -11.84 -8.57
N ALA A 349 -1.75 -11.50 -8.73
CA ALA A 349 -2.25 -10.84 -9.93
C ALA A 349 -1.60 -9.46 -10.12
N GLY A 350 -1.57 -8.62 -9.09
CA GLY A 350 -0.90 -7.32 -9.12
C GLY A 350 0.60 -7.42 -9.38
N ALA A 351 1.27 -8.41 -8.79
CA ALA A 351 2.69 -8.69 -9.04
C ALA A 351 2.94 -9.10 -10.50
N ILE A 352 2.17 -10.03 -11.07
CA ILE A 352 2.33 -10.43 -12.48
C ILE A 352 2.02 -9.24 -13.40
N SER A 353 0.88 -8.57 -13.20
CA SER A 353 0.45 -7.42 -13.99
C SER A 353 1.50 -6.31 -14.01
N SER A 354 2.02 -5.92 -12.84
CA SER A 354 3.00 -4.84 -12.76
C SER A 354 4.41 -5.27 -13.17
N PHE A 355 4.89 -6.44 -12.75
CA PHE A 355 6.28 -6.82 -12.95
C PHE A 355 6.57 -7.28 -14.38
N ALA A 356 5.63 -8.01 -14.98
CA ALA A 356 5.80 -8.55 -16.33
C ALA A 356 5.24 -7.65 -17.42
N TYR A 357 4.13 -6.95 -17.15
CA TYR A 357 3.41 -6.17 -18.17
C TYR A 357 3.39 -4.66 -17.92
N GLY A 358 3.96 -4.18 -16.81
CA GLY A 358 3.98 -2.74 -16.49
C GLY A 358 2.60 -2.16 -16.16
N ILE A 359 1.59 -2.99 -15.91
CA ILE A 359 0.22 -2.54 -15.65
C ILE A 359 0.16 -2.00 -14.21
N PRO A 360 -0.38 -0.78 -13.97
CA PRO A 360 -0.42 -0.13 -12.66
C PRO A 360 -1.46 -0.77 -11.73
N LYS A 361 -1.18 -1.99 -11.27
CA LYS A 361 -2.01 -2.73 -10.29
C LYS A 361 -1.22 -3.01 -9.02
N PRO A 362 -1.82 -2.83 -7.83
CA PRO A 362 -1.09 -2.92 -6.57
C PRO A 362 -0.68 -4.36 -6.23
N ALA A 363 0.55 -4.55 -5.76
CA ALA A 363 1.06 -5.84 -5.27
C ALA A 363 1.26 -5.81 -3.75
N VAL A 364 0.18 -5.97 -2.97
CA VAL A 364 0.19 -5.79 -1.51
C VAL A 364 0.43 -7.09 -0.74
N ASP A 365 1.65 -7.30 -0.25
CA ASP A 365 2.01 -8.39 0.67
C ASP A 365 2.14 -7.94 2.14
N GLY A 366 2.63 -8.83 3.01
CA GLY A 366 2.90 -8.49 4.41
C GLY A 366 4.01 -7.44 4.63
N ASN A 367 4.89 -7.23 3.66
CA ASN A 367 5.88 -6.17 3.67
C ASN A 367 5.24 -4.83 3.34
N VAL A 368 4.46 -4.76 2.26
CA VAL A 368 3.74 -3.56 1.84
C VAL A 368 2.73 -3.11 2.90
N LEU A 369 1.93 -4.04 3.47
CA LEU A 369 1.02 -3.73 4.57
C LEU A 369 1.74 -3.03 5.73
N ARG A 370 2.93 -3.53 6.12
CA ARG A 370 3.73 -2.91 7.19
C ARG A 370 4.27 -1.53 6.80
N VAL A 371 4.83 -1.40 5.61
CA VAL A 371 5.39 -0.13 5.10
C VAL A 371 4.30 0.93 5.09
N VAL A 372 3.14 0.64 4.50
CA VAL A 372 2.05 1.59 4.33
C VAL A 372 1.39 1.92 5.67
N SER A 373 1.16 0.93 6.54
CA SER A 373 0.66 1.21 7.90
C SER A 373 1.58 2.15 8.67
N ARG A 374 2.91 2.01 8.53
CA ARG A 374 3.87 2.94 9.17
C ARG A 374 3.90 4.30 8.47
N LEU A 375 3.91 4.33 7.15
CA LEU A 375 3.91 5.57 6.36
C LEU A 375 2.73 6.47 6.74
N LEU A 376 1.55 5.87 6.93
CA LEU A 376 0.29 6.55 7.25
C LEU A 376 -0.05 6.57 8.75
N ALA A 377 0.81 6.02 9.62
CA ALA A 377 0.54 5.83 11.06
C ALA A 377 -0.83 5.17 11.37
N SER A 378 -1.23 4.17 10.57
CA SER A 378 -2.48 3.43 10.75
C SER A 378 -2.34 2.37 11.85
N ASP A 379 -3.24 2.42 12.83
CA ASP A 379 -3.39 1.47 13.94
C ASP A 379 -4.38 0.33 13.63
N GLU A 380 -4.83 0.23 12.38
CA GLU A 380 -5.77 -0.81 11.96
C GLU A 380 -5.11 -2.20 11.93
N ASP A 381 -5.89 -3.22 12.29
CA ASP A 381 -5.41 -4.61 12.31
C ASP A 381 -5.22 -5.16 10.89
N ILE A 382 -3.96 -5.29 10.46
CA ILE A 382 -3.60 -5.70 9.09
C ILE A 382 -3.98 -7.16 8.77
N MET A 383 -4.49 -7.92 9.76
CA MET A 383 -5.06 -9.24 9.54
C MET A 383 -6.48 -9.20 8.96
N LYS A 384 -7.16 -8.03 8.98
CA LYS A 384 -8.50 -7.87 8.40
C LYS A 384 -8.41 -7.69 6.89
N ALA A 385 -9.28 -8.40 6.15
CA ALA A 385 -9.37 -8.26 4.70
C ALA A 385 -9.71 -6.82 4.26
N SER A 386 -10.59 -6.13 5.00
CA SER A 386 -10.96 -4.73 4.72
C SER A 386 -9.77 -3.78 4.76
N VAL A 387 -8.80 -4.00 5.66
CA VAL A 387 -7.60 -3.16 5.78
C VAL A 387 -6.69 -3.36 4.57
N ARG A 388 -6.56 -4.60 4.09
CA ARG A 388 -5.83 -4.88 2.84
C ARG A 388 -6.49 -4.15 1.66
N THR A 389 -7.80 -4.28 1.49
CA THR A 389 -8.53 -3.60 0.40
C THR A 389 -8.38 -2.08 0.48
N LYS A 390 -8.45 -1.49 1.68
CA LYS A 390 -8.21 -0.06 1.88
C LYS A 390 -6.81 0.36 1.44
N ILE A 391 -5.79 -0.44 1.77
CA ILE A 391 -4.41 -0.19 1.35
C ILE A 391 -4.24 -0.37 -0.17
N GLU A 392 -4.83 -1.41 -0.76
CA GLU A 392 -4.84 -1.62 -2.21
C GLU A 392 -5.42 -0.39 -2.93
N ASN A 393 -6.60 0.07 -2.51
CA ASN A 393 -7.27 1.25 -3.09
C ASN A 393 -6.49 2.56 -2.88
N ALA A 394 -5.74 2.69 -1.78
CA ALA A 394 -4.94 3.87 -1.50
C ALA A 394 -3.64 3.93 -2.33
N ILE A 395 -3.07 2.75 -2.66
CA ILE A 395 -1.84 2.64 -3.45
C ILE A 395 -2.13 2.75 -4.94
N GLU A 396 -3.19 2.11 -5.44
CA GLU A 396 -3.50 2.03 -6.87
C GLU A 396 -3.42 3.38 -7.63
N PRO A 397 -4.03 4.49 -7.16
CA PRO A 397 -3.99 5.75 -7.89
C PRO A 397 -2.62 6.46 -7.88
N VAL A 398 -1.67 6.01 -7.05
CA VAL A 398 -0.32 6.59 -6.98
C VAL A 398 0.73 5.74 -7.67
N ILE A 399 0.34 4.61 -8.29
CA ILE A 399 1.28 3.79 -9.05
C ILE A 399 1.64 4.52 -10.35
N PRO A 400 2.93 4.83 -10.60
CA PRO A 400 3.34 5.48 -11.83
C PRO A 400 3.18 4.52 -13.02
N GLU A 401 2.52 4.97 -14.09
CA GLU A 401 2.26 4.14 -15.28
C GLU A 401 3.55 3.66 -15.96
N ASP A 402 4.60 4.48 -15.96
CA ASP A 402 5.91 4.19 -16.57
C ASP A 402 6.88 3.43 -15.65
N ALA A 403 6.51 3.23 -14.38
CA ALA A 403 7.37 2.62 -13.37
C ALA A 403 6.61 1.69 -12.39
N ALA A 404 5.48 1.12 -12.82
CA ALA A 404 4.63 0.27 -11.97
C ALA A 404 5.39 -0.90 -11.34
N SER A 405 6.25 -1.56 -12.13
CA SER A 405 7.12 -2.65 -11.66
C SER A 405 8.07 -2.18 -10.57
N ASP A 406 8.80 -1.09 -10.82
CA ASP A 406 9.78 -0.53 -9.90
C ASP A 406 9.13 -0.06 -8.59
N PHE A 407 7.96 0.57 -8.67
CA PHE A 407 7.24 1.07 -7.50
C PHE A 407 6.76 -0.06 -6.59
N ASN A 408 6.03 -1.03 -7.14
CA ASN A 408 5.52 -2.16 -6.36
C ASN A 408 6.66 -3.02 -5.78
N GLN A 409 7.67 -3.34 -6.59
CA GLN A 409 8.86 -4.05 -6.09
C GLN A 409 9.62 -3.20 -5.08
N GLY A 410 9.66 -1.88 -5.25
CA GLY A 410 10.23 -0.93 -4.30
C GLY A 410 9.56 -1.00 -2.93
N LEU A 411 8.22 -1.05 -2.86
CA LEU A 411 7.49 -1.19 -1.59
C LEU A 411 7.81 -2.51 -0.89
N ILE A 412 7.84 -3.61 -1.65
CA ILE A 412 8.18 -4.94 -1.14
C ILE A 412 9.63 -4.97 -0.65
N GLU A 413 10.56 -4.46 -1.45
CA GLU A 413 11.99 -4.42 -1.14
C GLU A 413 12.26 -3.56 0.09
N LEU A 414 11.65 -2.38 0.17
CA LEU A 414 11.75 -1.47 1.31
C LEU A 414 11.32 -2.17 2.60
N GLY A 415 10.17 -2.85 2.58
CA GLY A 415 9.72 -3.63 3.72
C GLY A 415 10.66 -4.80 4.06
N ALA A 416 11.27 -5.43 3.06
CA ALA A 416 12.15 -6.56 3.25
C ALA A 416 13.52 -6.21 3.87
N ILE A 417 14.13 -5.07 3.52
CA ILE A 417 15.53 -4.77 3.89
C ILE A 417 15.74 -3.51 4.74
N VAL A 418 14.77 -2.58 4.77
CA VAL A 418 14.85 -1.32 5.54
C VAL A 418 13.77 -1.24 6.60
N CYS A 419 12.50 -1.24 6.20
CA CYS A 419 11.34 -1.11 7.07
C CYS A 419 10.94 -2.49 7.62
N VAL A 420 11.89 -3.17 8.27
CA VAL A 420 11.77 -4.54 8.79
C VAL A 420 10.92 -4.59 10.10
N PRO A 421 10.37 -5.76 10.47
CA PRO A 421 9.56 -5.90 11.70
C PRO A 421 10.41 -5.87 12.99
N ASN A 422 9.75 -6.07 14.14
CA ASN A 422 10.37 -6.34 15.46
C ASN A 422 11.29 -5.22 16.01
N GLY A 423 11.02 -3.96 15.68
CA GLY A 423 11.79 -2.83 16.23
C GLY A 423 13.14 -2.58 15.55
N GLU A 424 13.47 -3.31 14.49
CA GLU A 424 14.76 -3.21 13.79
C GLU A 424 14.69 -2.32 12.53
N ALA A 425 13.64 -1.49 12.41
CA ALA A 425 13.46 -0.64 11.25
C ALA A 425 14.60 0.38 11.11
N LYS A 426 15.27 0.37 9.95
CA LYS A 426 16.43 1.21 9.63
C LYS A 426 16.01 2.58 9.08
N CYS A 427 15.28 3.35 9.88
CA CYS A 427 14.69 4.61 9.44
C CYS A 427 15.74 5.63 8.95
N GLU A 428 16.96 5.58 9.45
CA GLU A 428 18.05 6.47 9.07
C GLU A 428 18.48 6.34 7.60
N ILE A 429 18.25 5.18 6.96
CA ILE A 429 18.54 4.94 5.54
C ILE A 429 17.27 4.79 4.67
N CYS A 430 16.09 5.04 5.24
CA CYS A 430 14.83 4.85 4.55
C CYS A 430 14.53 6.06 3.63
N PRO A 431 14.28 5.85 2.32
CA PRO A 431 13.98 6.95 1.39
C PRO A 431 12.70 7.70 1.74
N LEU A 432 11.76 7.05 2.43
CA LEU A 432 10.47 7.63 2.81
C LEU A 432 10.48 8.30 4.20
N THR A 433 11.65 8.43 4.86
CA THR A 433 11.71 8.94 6.24
C THR A 433 11.19 10.37 6.40
N GLY A 434 11.43 11.25 5.42
CA GLY A 434 10.95 12.63 5.46
C GLY A 434 9.42 12.75 5.49
N ILE A 435 8.72 11.76 4.92
CA ILE A 435 7.27 11.75 4.80
C ILE A 435 6.60 10.68 5.69
N CYS A 436 7.35 9.94 6.51
CA CYS A 436 6.81 8.84 7.31
C CYS A 436 6.17 9.32 8.62
N GLU A 437 4.85 9.18 8.71
CA GLU A 437 4.08 9.66 9.87
C GLU A 437 4.40 8.88 11.15
N ALA A 438 4.56 7.55 11.07
CA ALA A 438 4.94 6.77 12.25
C ALA A 438 6.33 7.15 12.78
N LYS A 439 7.27 7.50 11.89
CA LYS A 439 8.60 7.99 12.29
C LYS A 439 8.50 9.37 12.94
N ARG A 440 7.69 10.27 12.39
CA ARG A 440 7.41 11.60 12.95
C ARG A 440 6.81 11.52 14.35
N LEU A 441 5.94 10.54 14.59
CA LEU A 441 5.28 10.30 15.88
C LEU A 441 6.09 9.40 16.83
N GLY A 442 7.14 8.72 16.35
CA GLY A 442 7.95 7.79 17.14
C GLY A 442 7.31 6.42 17.41
N ILE A 443 6.25 6.06 16.67
CA ILE A 443 5.44 4.85 16.88
C ILE A 443 5.72 3.73 15.87
N GLN A 444 6.75 3.85 15.02
CA GLN A 444 7.06 2.88 13.97
C GLN A 444 7.29 1.45 14.48
N ASN A 445 7.71 1.30 15.74
CA ASN A 445 7.96 0.01 16.37
C ASN A 445 6.68 -0.65 16.93
N GLU A 446 5.61 0.11 17.09
CA GLU A 446 4.29 -0.38 17.52
C GLU A 446 3.44 -0.84 16.32
N LEU A 447 3.85 -0.44 15.10
CA LEU A 447 3.15 -0.74 13.85
C LEU A 447 3.89 -1.81 13.01
N PRO A 448 3.15 -2.66 12.28
CA PRO A 448 1.70 -2.66 12.13
C PRO A 448 1.00 -3.43 13.26
N VAL A 449 -0.25 -3.08 13.55
CA VAL A 449 -1.08 -3.81 14.53
C VAL A 449 -1.45 -5.18 13.98
N LYS A 450 -1.18 -6.23 14.76
CA LYS A 450 -1.57 -7.62 14.45
C LYS A 450 -2.22 -8.24 15.68
N LYS A 451 -3.53 -8.51 15.64
CA LYS A 451 -4.17 -9.25 16.75
C LYS A 451 -3.69 -10.71 16.76
N LYS A 452 -3.52 -11.24 17.98
CA LYS A 452 -2.97 -12.58 18.21
C LYS A 452 -3.89 -13.64 17.58
N ALA A 453 -3.31 -14.49 16.74
CA ALA A 453 -4.02 -15.65 16.19
C ALA A 453 -4.46 -16.63 17.29
N LYS A 454 -5.49 -17.43 17.02
CA LYS A 454 -5.90 -18.53 17.90
C LYS A 454 -4.73 -19.49 18.13
N ALA A 455 -4.68 -20.09 19.32
CA ALA A 455 -3.70 -21.12 19.62
C ALA A 455 -3.82 -22.28 18.62
N ARG A 456 -2.68 -22.88 18.25
CA ARG A 456 -2.65 -24.05 17.36
C ARG A 456 -3.27 -25.25 18.07
N ARG A 457 -3.93 -26.12 17.31
CA ARG A 457 -4.38 -27.42 17.83
C ARG A 457 -3.17 -28.35 17.96
N ILE A 458 -3.00 -28.97 19.13
CA ILE A 458 -1.98 -30.02 19.33
C ILE A 458 -2.59 -31.36 18.94
N GLU A 459 -1.87 -32.14 18.13
CA GLU A 459 -2.21 -33.51 17.78
C GLU A 459 -1.07 -34.45 18.17
N GLU A 460 -1.39 -35.45 18.98
CA GLU A 460 -0.48 -36.55 19.30
C GLU A 460 -0.51 -37.57 18.16
N ARG A 461 0.67 -38.06 17.78
CA ARG A 461 0.85 -39.03 16.69
C ARG A 461 1.86 -40.10 17.09
N THR A 462 1.61 -41.34 16.72
CA THR A 462 2.59 -42.42 16.82
C THR A 462 3.08 -42.81 15.43
N VAL A 463 4.37 -42.62 15.17
CA VAL A 463 5.03 -42.91 13.88
C VAL A 463 5.71 -44.28 13.96
N LEU A 464 5.50 -45.10 12.94
CA LEU A 464 6.00 -46.47 12.86
C LEU A 464 6.97 -46.60 11.67
N ILE A 465 8.19 -47.00 11.96
CA ILE A 465 9.23 -47.25 10.96
C ILE A 465 9.41 -48.75 10.87
N PHE A 466 8.61 -49.38 10.00
CA PHE A 466 8.72 -50.82 9.74
C PHE A 466 9.93 -51.09 8.84
N LYS A 467 10.73 -52.09 9.22
CA LYS A 467 11.94 -52.51 8.50
C LYS A 467 11.95 -54.01 8.28
N ASP A 468 12.41 -54.41 7.11
CA ASP A 468 12.71 -55.80 6.74
C ASP A 468 14.00 -55.79 5.92
N GLY A 469 15.07 -56.33 6.52
CA GLY A 469 16.42 -56.20 5.99
C GLY A 469 16.76 -54.74 5.65
N ASP A 470 16.91 -54.48 4.35
CA ASP A 470 17.31 -53.19 3.79
C ASP A 470 16.14 -52.33 3.28
N HIS A 471 14.88 -52.73 3.48
CA HIS A 471 13.70 -51.97 3.05
C HIS A 471 12.98 -51.29 4.21
N VAL A 472 12.33 -50.17 3.91
CA VAL A 472 11.47 -49.44 4.85
C VAL A 472 10.08 -49.24 4.27
N ALA A 473 9.08 -49.42 5.13
CA ALA A 473 7.69 -49.16 4.78
C ALA A 473 7.37 -47.67 4.75
N ILE A 474 6.79 -47.23 3.65
CA ILE A 474 6.15 -45.92 3.50
C ILE A 474 4.74 -46.12 2.94
N ARG A 475 3.91 -45.08 2.99
CA ARG A 475 2.62 -45.07 2.30
C ARG A 475 2.34 -43.71 1.68
N LYS A 476 1.55 -43.69 0.61
CA LYS A 476 1.06 -42.43 0.02
C LYS A 476 -0.15 -41.93 0.82
N ARG A 477 -0.13 -40.66 1.23
CA ARG A 477 -1.28 -40.03 1.90
C ARG A 477 -2.41 -39.81 0.90
N PRO A 478 -3.68 -39.80 1.34
CA PRO A 478 -4.82 -39.48 0.47
C PRO A 478 -4.67 -38.14 -0.26
N ASP A 479 -5.37 -37.97 -1.38
CA ASP A 479 -5.32 -36.76 -2.22
C ASP A 479 -5.95 -35.52 -1.60
N LYS A 480 -6.51 -35.64 -0.39
CA LYS A 480 -7.14 -34.56 0.36
C LYS A 480 -6.62 -34.50 1.79
N GLY A 481 -6.63 -33.28 2.36
CA GLY A 481 -6.22 -33.03 3.74
C GLY A 481 -4.77 -32.59 3.89
N LEU A 482 -4.27 -32.65 5.13
CA LEU A 482 -2.91 -32.22 5.47
C LEU A 482 -1.87 -33.11 4.77
N LEU A 483 -0.91 -32.49 4.09
CA LEU A 483 0.16 -33.17 3.33
C LEU A 483 -0.38 -34.15 2.28
N ALA A 484 -1.52 -33.81 1.65
CA ALA A 484 -2.18 -34.64 0.64
C ALA A 484 -1.22 -35.13 -0.44
N GLY A 485 -1.35 -36.40 -0.86
CA GLY A 485 -0.56 -37.04 -1.91
C GLY A 485 0.94 -37.21 -1.65
N MET A 486 1.45 -36.77 -0.49
CA MET A 486 2.85 -36.99 -0.09
C MET A 486 3.06 -38.37 0.51
N TYR A 487 4.31 -38.82 0.56
CA TYR A 487 4.67 -40.06 1.23
C TYR A 487 4.93 -39.84 2.71
N GLU A 488 4.69 -40.86 3.52
CA GLU A 488 4.95 -40.82 4.95
C GLU A 488 5.34 -42.18 5.51
N PHE A 489 5.96 -42.17 6.69
CA PHE A 489 5.99 -43.36 7.53
C PHE A 489 4.56 -43.64 8.05
N PRO A 490 4.11 -44.91 8.08
CA PRO A 490 2.85 -45.27 8.70
C PRO A 490 2.72 -44.66 10.10
N ASN A 491 1.59 -44.01 10.36
CA ASN A 491 1.35 -43.37 11.65
C ASN A 491 -0.12 -43.44 12.07
N LEU A 492 -0.31 -43.38 13.39
CA LEU A 492 -1.58 -43.51 14.09
C LEU A 492 -1.85 -42.28 14.97
N ASP A 493 -3.12 -41.99 15.21
CA ASP A 493 -3.54 -40.97 16.16
C ASP A 493 -3.18 -41.38 17.60
N GLY A 494 -2.76 -40.40 18.39
CA GLY A 494 -2.46 -40.59 19.80
C GLY A 494 -1.03 -41.07 20.07
N LYS A 495 -0.77 -41.34 21.35
CA LYS A 495 0.53 -41.71 21.88
C LYS A 495 0.49 -43.15 22.38
N LEU A 496 0.80 -44.08 21.49
CA LEU A 496 0.75 -45.51 21.78
C LEU A 496 1.98 -45.93 22.59
N THR A 497 1.74 -46.92 23.44
CA THR A 497 2.75 -47.71 24.15
C THR A 497 3.39 -48.74 23.22
N MET A 498 4.50 -49.32 23.66
CA MET A 498 5.20 -50.36 22.89
C MET A 498 4.33 -51.61 22.67
N ASP A 499 3.49 -51.96 23.65
CA ASP A 499 2.59 -53.11 23.57
C ASP A 499 1.46 -52.87 22.55
N GLU A 500 0.89 -51.67 22.53
CA GLU A 500 -0.12 -51.28 21.54
C GLU A 500 0.46 -51.25 20.12
N VAL A 501 1.70 -50.78 19.95
CA VAL A 501 2.41 -50.84 18.66
C VAL A 501 2.63 -52.28 18.21
N THR A 502 3.02 -53.16 19.13
CA THR A 502 3.23 -54.59 18.85
C THR A 502 1.90 -55.26 18.44
N ALA A 503 0.81 -54.95 19.14
CA ALA A 503 -0.52 -55.47 18.83
C ALA A 503 -1.02 -54.95 17.48
N TYR A 504 -0.83 -53.65 17.19
CA TYR A 504 -1.18 -53.06 15.90
C TYR A 504 -0.40 -53.71 14.77
N SER A 505 0.93 -53.84 14.88
CA SER A 505 1.79 -54.52 13.89
C SER A 505 1.23 -55.90 13.52
N LYS A 506 0.90 -56.72 14.52
CA LYS A 506 0.32 -58.06 14.30
C LYS A 506 -1.05 -58.00 13.61
N SER A 507 -1.89 -57.03 13.97
CA SER A 507 -3.25 -56.86 13.40
C SER A 507 -3.24 -56.59 11.90
N ILE A 508 -2.25 -55.82 11.43
CA ILE A 508 -2.02 -55.52 10.01
C ILE A 508 -1.20 -56.58 9.28
N GLY A 509 -0.86 -57.69 9.95
CA GLY A 509 -0.16 -58.83 9.35
C GLY A 509 1.36 -58.69 9.29
N LEU A 510 1.94 -57.73 10.02
CA LEU A 510 3.38 -57.56 10.16
C LEU A 510 3.85 -58.11 11.50
N ALA A 511 4.51 -59.27 11.53
CA ALA A 511 4.94 -59.89 12.79
C ALA A 511 6.23 -59.23 13.31
N PRO A 512 6.19 -58.52 14.45
CA PRO A 512 7.36 -57.79 14.93
C PRO A 512 8.38 -58.74 15.57
N ILE A 513 9.61 -58.75 15.07
CA ILE A 513 10.79 -59.39 15.68
C ILE A 513 11.32 -58.52 16.82
N ARG A 514 11.38 -57.20 16.60
CA ARG A 514 11.91 -56.24 17.57
C ARG A 514 11.21 -54.91 17.44
N VAL A 515 10.74 -54.38 18.58
CA VAL A 515 10.19 -53.02 18.67
C VAL A 515 11.13 -52.16 19.51
N LYS A 516 11.54 -51.01 18.98
CA LYS A 516 12.44 -50.06 19.65
C LYS A 516 11.86 -48.66 19.59
N LYS A 517 11.69 -48.03 20.75
CA LYS A 517 11.29 -46.62 20.81
C LYS A 517 12.41 -45.73 20.29
N LEU A 518 12.06 -44.79 19.42
CA LEU A 518 12.95 -43.78 18.86
C LEU A 518 12.75 -42.44 19.56
N ARG A 519 13.58 -41.44 19.19
CA ARG A 519 13.42 -40.07 19.67
C ARG A 519 12.04 -39.53 19.28
N ASN A 520 11.39 -38.85 20.22
CA ASN A 520 10.21 -38.06 19.92
C ASN A 520 10.58 -36.87 19.03
N ALA A 521 9.62 -36.42 18.23
CA ALA A 521 9.78 -35.24 17.40
C ALA A 521 8.55 -34.35 17.51
N LYS A 522 8.75 -33.05 17.36
CA LYS A 522 7.67 -32.08 17.28
C LYS A 522 7.75 -31.38 15.93
N HIS A 523 6.62 -31.26 15.25
CA HIS A 523 6.53 -30.52 14.00
C HIS A 523 5.40 -29.49 14.06
N ILE A 524 5.71 -28.25 13.66
CA ILE A 524 4.78 -27.13 13.77
C ILE A 524 4.29 -26.75 12.37
N PHE A 525 2.99 -26.87 12.16
CA PHE A 525 2.28 -26.27 11.03
C PHE A 525 1.66 -24.92 11.45
N SER A 526 1.10 -24.19 10.49
CA SER A 526 0.48 -22.89 10.78
C SER A 526 -0.74 -22.97 11.68
N HIS A 527 -1.52 -24.06 11.60
CA HIS A 527 -2.77 -24.25 12.34
C HIS A 527 -2.76 -25.46 13.31
N ILE A 528 -1.80 -26.38 13.16
CA ILE A 528 -1.67 -27.61 13.95
C ILE A 528 -0.22 -27.78 14.42
N GLU A 529 -0.03 -28.48 15.53
CA GLU A 529 1.26 -28.92 16.02
C GLU A 529 1.24 -30.44 16.25
N TRP A 530 2.10 -31.18 15.56
CA TRP A 530 2.26 -32.62 15.75
C TRP A 530 3.28 -32.92 16.83
N HIS A 531 2.85 -33.67 17.85
CA HIS A 531 3.70 -34.26 18.88
C HIS A 531 3.83 -35.73 18.56
N MET A 532 4.99 -36.13 18.09
CA MET A 532 5.21 -37.46 17.53
C MET A 532 6.07 -38.31 18.45
N THR A 533 5.55 -39.48 18.81
CA THR A 533 6.31 -40.58 19.39
C THR A 533 6.61 -41.59 18.28
N ALA A 534 7.84 -42.07 18.16
CA ALA A 534 8.21 -42.96 17.08
C ALA A 534 8.74 -44.31 17.56
N TYR A 535 8.48 -45.37 16.80
CA TYR A 535 8.99 -46.71 17.03
C TYR A 535 9.58 -47.28 15.74
N GLU A 536 10.76 -47.88 15.85
CA GLU A 536 11.33 -48.78 14.85
C GLU A 536 10.79 -50.18 15.12
N VAL A 537 10.26 -50.83 14.08
CA VAL A 537 9.68 -52.17 14.16
C VAL A 537 10.35 -53.03 13.10
N ILE A 538 11.25 -53.92 13.53
CA ILE A 538 11.83 -54.94 12.65
C ILE A 538 10.81 -56.07 12.54
N VAL A 539 10.45 -56.43 11.32
CA VAL A 539 9.48 -57.50 11.03
C VAL A 539 10.16 -58.66 10.30
N ASP A 540 9.48 -59.79 10.18
CA ASP A 540 9.99 -61.01 9.56
C ASP A 540 9.88 -61.06 8.03
N GLU A 541 8.74 -60.65 7.45
CA GLU A 541 8.52 -60.49 6.01
C GLU A 541 7.44 -59.41 5.72
N LEU A 542 7.70 -58.47 4.80
CA LEU A 542 6.84 -57.29 4.60
C LEU A 542 5.68 -57.42 3.59
N GLU A 543 5.66 -58.41 2.69
CA GLU A 543 4.77 -58.34 1.50
C GLU A 543 3.63 -59.37 1.43
N LYS A 544 3.76 -60.56 2.04
CA LYS A 544 2.74 -61.63 1.86
C LYS A 544 1.46 -61.44 2.67
N ASN A 545 1.55 -60.79 3.83
CA ASN A 545 0.46 -60.75 4.81
C ASN A 545 0.03 -59.33 5.21
N CYS A 546 0.70 -58.28 4.69
CA CYS A 546 0.36 -56.90 5.03
C CYS A 546 -1.05 -56.57 4.52
N LYS A 547 -1.95 -56.17 5.43
CA LYS A 547 -3.34 -55.81 5.13
C LYS A 547 -3.53 -54.34 4.76
N GLU A 548 -2.47 -53.55 4.90
CA GLU A 548 -2.46 -52.12 4.63
C GLU A 548 -1.68 -51.86 3.34
N GLU A 549 -2.11 -50.86 2.58
CA GLU A 549 -1.41 -50.45 1.36
C GLU A 549 -0.12 -49.70 1.73
N MET A 550 1.02 -50.38 1.60
CA MET A 550 2.36 -49.87 1.89
C MET A 550 3.30 -50.14 0.73
N ILE A 551 4.31 -49.28 0.60
CA ILE A 551 5.42 -49.40 -0.34
C ILE A 551 6.66 -49.72 0.48
N PHE A 552 7.37 -50.76 0.08
CA PHE A 552 8.62 -51.18 0.70
C PHE A 552 9.75 -50.82 -0.23
N ALA A 553 10.54 -49.82 0.17
CA ALA A 553 11.56 -49.24 -0.69
C ALA A 553 12.89 -49.15 0.05
N HIS A 554 13.98 -49.22 -0.72
CA HIS A 554 15.31 -49.04 -0.17
C HIS A 554 15.46 -47.59 0.34
N PRO A 555 16.17 -47.31 1.45
CA PRO A 555 16.36 -45.96 1.97
C PRO A 555 16.84 -44.94 0.94
N GLU A 556 17.72 -45.37 0.02
CA GLU A 556 18.20 -44.53 -1.09
C GLU A 556 17.12 -44.18 -2.11
N GLU A 557 16.26 -45.14 -2.44
CA GLU A 557 15.11 -44.96 -3.34
C GLU A 557 14.11 -44.00 -2.70
N ILE A 558 13.85 -44.13 -1.39
CA ILE A 558 13.00 -43.20 -0.65
C ILE A 558 13.51 -41.76 -0.73
N GLN A 559 14.82 -41.56 -0.63
CA GLN A 559 15.39 -40.22 -0.73
C GLN A 559 15.35 -39.66 -2.16
N LYS A 560 15.43 -40.50 -3.18
CA LYS A 560 15.50 -40.10 -4.59
C LYS A 560 14.12 -39.92 -5.22
N GLU A 561 13.18 -40.82 -4.94
CA GLU A 561 11.95 -40.96 -5.72
C GLU A 561 10.70 -40.49 -4.96
N TYR A 562 10.65 -40.68 -3.64
CA TYR A 562 9.46 -40.37 -2.84
C TYR A 562 9.57 -39.01 -2.14
N SER A 563 8.53 -38.17 -2.29
CA SER A 563 8.47 -36.85 -1.65
C SER A 563 8.03 -36.98 -0.18
N MET A 564 8.99 -36.87 0.74
CA MET A 564 8.78 -37.04 2.18
C MET A 564 8.76 -35.67 2.89
N PRO A 565 7.70 -35.32 3.64
CA PRO A 565 7.62 -34.02 4.28
C PRO A 565 8.62 -33.90 5.43
N SER A 566 9.08 -32.67 5.68
CA SER A 566 10.00 -32.34 6.77
C SER A 566 9.52 -32.77 8.16
N ALA A 567 8.21 -33.01 8.32
CA ALA A 567 7.63 -33.58 9.53
C ALA A 567 8.33 -34.89 9.97
N PHE A 568 8.78 -35.72 9.02
CA PHE A 568 9.43 -37.00 9.31
C PHE A 568 10.96 -36.94 9.26
N SER A 569 11.55 -35.76 9.07
CA SER A 569 13.02 -35.58 8.96
C SER A 569 13.81 -36.02 10.20
N ALA A 570 13.13 -36.12 11.35
CA ALA A 570 13.72 -36.62 12.58
C ALA A 570 14.14 -38.10 12.50
N TRP A 571 13.63 -38.86 11.54
CA TRP A 571 13.91 -40.30 11.40
C TRP A 571 14.33 -40.67 9.98
N LYS A 572 15.06 -39.79 9.29
CA LYS A 572 15.67 -40.11 7.99
C LYS A 572 16.36 -41.48 8.06
N VAL A 573 15.93 -42.38 7.20
CA VAL A 573 16.54 -43.69 7.06
C VAL A 573 17.87 -43.51 6.34
N LYS A 574 18.95 -43.98 6.97
CA LYS A 574 20.29 -44.00 6.40
C LYS A 574 20.54 -45.34 5.75
#